data_AF-A0AAN6QFH0-F1
#
_entry.id   AF-A0AAN6QFH0-F1
#
_cell.length_a   1.000
_cell.length_b   1.000
_cell.length_c   1.000
_cell.angle_alpha   90.00
_cell.angle_beta   90.00
_cell.angle_gamma   90.00
#
_symmetry.space_group_name_H-M   'P 1'
#
loop_
_entity.id
_entity.type
_entity.pdbx_description
1 polymer ?
#
loop_
_entity_poly.entity_id
_entity_poly.type
_entity_poly.pdbx_seq_one_letter_code
_entity_poly.pdbx_strand_id
1 'polypeptide(L)'
;MDSYAHYYGHLSDSSEATSRGSRRDRCGVDGCRKKQCYCTLPGRAGTRIYSKYCELHTCEAFLLEDSDHCSHPRVTGQRYCQSHLKCGQPGCAELGEFASERGEYVQWFCAAHRCTVARCRARARDSQQQRCNTHTITCNISGCDRPCHLDRDGSLLLTCAVHYGTFKCEWPGCVRRRPGYHFRYCLAHKCSLAQCGNARDPAGGGPICVLHRCKISPCQNQVSDPSQPSSRTCPSHTCKSPRCLSARRSPGDDFCPSHACVVAGCLEPRSSSSTGSGRCVEHELRRARRDRAASWASSAARSGGGGSFDFEALRERFDRERKRRSDDPEGLRRLQKEREREIERIEKELEMLERERGRGEGYGSYPGWERWYER
;
A
#
# COMPACT_ATOMS: atom_id res chain seq x y z
N MET A 1 23.18 6.33 14.51
CA MET A 1 23.11 5.87 15.92
C MET A 1 23.31 4.38 15.88
N ASP A 2 24.57 3.99 15.79
CA ASP A 2 24.99 2.62 15.53
C ASP A 2 24.75 1.74 16.76
N SER A 3 24.44 0.47 16.50
CA SER A 3 24.02 -0.53 17.48
C SER A 3 25.03 -0.70 18.60
N TYR A 4 24.61 -0.44 19.85
CA TYR A 4 25.30 -0.80 21.08
C TYR A 4 25.28 -2.32 21.28
N ALA A 5 26.10 -3.05 20.51
CA ALA A 5 26.41 -4.44 20.83
C ALA A 5 27.46 -4.44 21.94
N HIS A 6 27.02 -4.49 23.21
CA HIS A 6 27.91 -4.78 24.34
C HIS A 6 28.40 -6.23 24.22
N TYR A 7 29.47 -6.43 23.45
CA TYR A 7 30.20 -7.68 23.46
C TYR A 7 30.94 -7.80 24.80
N TYR A 8 30.47 -8.68 25.68
CA TYR A 8 31.34 -9.21 26.72
C TYR A 8 32.48 -9.90 26.00
N GLY A 9 33.68 -9.31 26.08
CA GLY A 9 34.87 -9.93 25.50
C GLY A 9 35.11 -11.26 26.21
N HIS A 10 34.90 -12.37 25.51
CA HIS A 10 35.38 -13.68 25.96
C HIS A 10 36.91 -13.60 26.03
N LEU A 11 37.45 -13.51 27.25
CA LEU A 11 38.89 -13.66 27.44
C LEU A 11 39.25 -15.14 27.25
N SER A 12 40.24 -15.35 26.39
CA SER A 12 40.89 -16.61 26.09
C SER A 12 41.24 -17.40 27.35
N ASP A 13 40.93 -18.69 27.32
CA ASP A 13 41.11 -19.71 28.37
C ASP A 13 42.57 -19.99 28.80
N SER A 14 43.55 -19.18 28.43
CA SER A 14 44.95 -19.56 28.52
C SER A 14 45.87 -18.39 28.87
N SER A 15 45.85 -18.00 30.13
CA SER A 15 47.06 -17.44 30.75
C SER A 15 47.22 -18.10 32.13
N GLU A 16 48.02 -19.16 32.15
CA GLU A 16 48.51 -19.80 33.35
C GLU A 16 49.14 -18.76 34.29
N ALA A 17 48.61 -18.75 35.51
CA ALA A 17 49.29 -18.44 36.76
C ALA A 17 50.52 -17.49 36.71
N THR A 18 50.29 -16.18 36.65
CA THR A 18 51.18 -15.26 37.37
C THR A 18 50.81 -15.30 38.85
N SER A 19 51.70 -15.95 39.58
CA SER A 19 51.66 -16.29 41.00
C SER A 19 51.79 -15.06 41.90
N ARG A 20 50.70 -14.32 42.08
CA ARG A 20 50.34 -13.55 43.29
C ARG A 20 48.96 -12.93 43.05
N GLY A 21 48.00 -13.84 42.88
CA GLY A 21 46.61 -13.53 42.58
C GLY A 21 45.96 -12.70 43.68
N SER A 22 45.71 -11.43 43.36
CA SER A 22 44.82 -10.60 44.16
C SER A 22 43.48 -11.34 44.31
N ARG A 23 43.05 -11.60 45.55
CA ARG A 23 41.71 -12.16 45.84
C ARG A 23 40.58 -11.34 45.19
N ARG A 24 40.88 -10.13 44.70
CA ARG A 24 39.94 -9.20 44.08
C ARG A 24 39.51 -9.59 42.67
N ASP A 25 40.15 -10.55 42.01
CA ASP A 25 39.84 -10.88 40.60
C ASP A 25 38.86 -12.07 40.42
N ARG A 26 38.32 -12.60 41.53
CA ARG A 26 37.41 -13.74 41.53
C ARG A 26 35.95 -13.30 41.68
N CYS A 27 35.05 -14.10 41.12
CA CYS A 27 33.62 -13.94 41.30
C CYS A 27 33.25 -13.90 42.79
N GLY A 28 32.47 -12.90 43.22
CA GLY A 28 32.01 -12.75 44.61
C GLY A 28 30.87 -13.68 45.03
N VAL A 29 30.63 -14.80 44.33
CA VAL A 29 29.63 -15.81 44.69
C VAL A 29 30.35 -16.97 45.37
N ASP A 30 29.87 -17.38 46.54
CA ASP A 30 30.51 -18.44 47.32
C ASP A 30 30.64 -19.73 46.51
N GLY A 31 31.85 -20.31 46.52
CA GLY A 31 32.19 -21.49 45.73
C GLY A 31 32.54 -21.23 44.27
N CYS A 32 32.26 -20.04 43.71
CA CYS A 32 32.63 -19.73 42.33
C CYS A 32 34.10 -19.30 42.20
N ARG A 33 34.89 -20.07 41.44
CA ARG A 33 36.32 -19.77 41.20
C ARG A 33 36.59 -19.05 39.88
N LYS A 34 35.55 -18.71 39.11
CA LYS A 34 35.69 -18.02 37.81
C LYS A 34 36.17 -16.58 38.00
N LYS A 35 36.89 -16.05 37.00
CA LYS A 35 37.33 -14.65 36.95
C LYS A 35 36.14 -13.70 36.79
N GLN A 36 36.26 -12.48 37.30
CA GLN A 36 35.29 -11.41 37.07
C GLN A 36 35.19 -11.07 35.59
N CYS A 37 33.98 -10.73 35.12
CA CYS A 37 33.82 -10.19 33.77
C CYS A 37 33.98 -8.67 33.77
N TYR A 38 34.21 -8.09 32.61
CA TYR A 38 34.28 -6.64 32.43
C TYR A 38 33.57 -6.21 31.15
N CYS A 39 33.24 -4.94 31.07
CA CYS A 39 32.80 -4.29 29.84
C CYS A 39 33.70 -3.10 29.53
N THR A 40 33.79 -2.76 28.24
CA THR A 40 34.51 -1.57 27.78
C THR A 40 33.48 -0.57 27.29
N LEU A 41 33.49 0.66 27.81
CA LEU A 41 32.56 1.69 27.37
C LEU A 41 33.02 2.33 26.05
N PRO A 42 32.14 2.46 25.05
CA PRO A 42 32.44 3.27 23.88
C PRO A 42 32.59 4.73 24.31
N GLY A 43 33.70 5.37 23.94
CA GLY A 43 33.96 6.79 24.21
C GLY A 43 34.90 7.09 25.39
N ARG A 44 35.24 6.12 26.25
CA ARG A 44 36.35 6.24 27.21
C ARG A 44 37.47 5.30 26.80
N ALA A 45 38.58 5.85 26.31
CA ALA A 45 39.70 5.12 25.72
C ALA A 45 40.17 3.93 26.58
N GLY A 46 39.68 2.73 26.26
CA GLY A 46 40.14 1.47 26.85
C GLY A 46 39.81 1.25 28.33
N THR A 47 38.98 2.09 28.96
CA THR A 47 38.62 1.88 30.37
C THR A 47 37.73 0.65 30.50
N ARG A 48 38.23 -0.37 31.23
CA ARG A 48 37.48 -1.58 31.58
C ARG A 48 36.78 -1.37 32.90
N ILE A 49 35.47 -1.59 32.92
CA ILE A 49 34.68 -1.63 34.15
C ILE A 49 34.44 -3.09 34.48
N TYR A 50 34.99 -3.51 35.62
CA TYR A 50 34.88 -4.88 36.11
C TYR A 50 33.60 -5.04 36.92
N SER A 51 32.92 -6.15 36.69
CA SER A 51 31.83 -6.63 37.55
C SER A 51 32.42 -7.32 38.77
N LYS A 52 31.70 -7.28 39.90
CA LYS A 52 32.01 -8.09 41.08
C LYS A 52 31.87 -9.61 40.82
N TYR A 53 31.23 -9.97 39.71
CA TYR A 53 30.84 -11.33 39.37
C TYR A 53 31.45 -11.78 38.04
N CYS A 54 31.51 -13.09 37.82
CA CYS A 54 31.89 -13.66 36.53
C CYS A 54 30.75 -13.55 35.51
N GLU A 55 30.99 -13.87 34.24
CA GLU A 55 29.97 -13.89 33.17
C GLU A 55 28.71 -14.69 33.55
N LEU A 56 28.86 -15.74 34.37
CA LEU A 56 27.75 -16.60 34.77
C LEU A 56 26.94 -16.07 35.95
N HIS A 57 27.43 -15.03 36.62
CA HIS A 57 26.82 -14.48 37.83
C HIS A 57 26.59 -12.97 37.73
N THR A 58 27.15 -12.28 36.74
CA THR A 58 26.91 -10.85 36.53
C THR A 58 25.50 -10.62 36.02
N CYS A 59 24.76 -9.77 36.71
CA CYS A 59 23.48 -9.28 36.22
C CYS A 59 23.71 -8.36 35.01
N GLU A 60 22.99 -8.63 33.92
CA GLU A 60 23.15 -7.87 32.67
C GLU A 60 22.48 -6.49 32.68
N ALA A 61 21.91 -6.06 33.82
CA ALA A 61 21.40 -4.70 33.96
C ALA A 61 22.59 -3.76 34.13
N PHE A 62 22.93 -3.07 33.05
CA PHE A 62 23.96 -2.04 33.07
C PHE A 62 23.35 -0.72 33.53
N LEU A 63 23.87 -0.15 34.63
CA LEU A 63 23.46 1.16 35.10
C LEU A 63 24.17 2.22 34.24
N LEU A 64 23.46 2.69 33.21
CA LEU A 64 23.98 3.68 32.25
C LEU A 64 24.48 4.96 32.92
N GLU A 65 23.87 5.37 34.04
CA GLU A 65 24.20 6.62 34.72
C GLU A 65 25.52 6.53 35.51
N ASP A 66 25.76 5.42 36.22
CA ASP A 66 26.91 5.28 37.11
C ASP A 66 28.08 4.51 36.49
N SER A 67 27.93 3.99 35.26
CA SER A 67 28.95 3.17 34.60
C SER A 67 29.34 1.92 35.39
N ASP A 68 28.50 1.45 36.31
CA ASP A 68 28.79 0.31 37.17
C ASP A 68 27.90 -0.90 36.85
N HIS A 69 28.47 -2.09 37.02
CA HIS A 69 27.70 -3.33 37.00
C HIS A 69 26.82 -3.42 38.25
N CYS A 70 25.67 -4.08 38.12
CA CYS A 70 24.83 -4.36 39.28
C CYS A 70 25.61 -5.13 40.37
N SER A 71 25.46 -4.69 41.61
CA SER A 71 26.14 -5.24 42.79
C SER A 71 25.56 -6.56 43.31
N HIS A 72 24.52 -7.09 42.67
CA HIS A 72 23.86 -8.34 43.02
C HIS A 72 24.09 -9.42 41.95
N PRO A 73 24.32 -10.68 42.34
CA PRO A 73 24.50 -11.75 41.38
C PRO A 73 23.17 -12.06 40.68
N ARG A 74 23.23 -12.46 39.41
CA ARG A 74 22.06 -12.92 38.66
C ARG A 74 21.52 -14.22 39.25
N VAL A 75 20.20 -14.42 39.14
CA VAL A 75 19.55 -15.67 39.57
C VAL A 75 19.94 -16.79 38.61
N THR A 76 20.19 -18.01 39.11
CA THR A 76 20.57 -19.15 38.28
C THR A 76 19.52 -19.41 37.20
N GLY A 77 19.95 -19.50 35.94
CA GLY A 77 19.08 -19.65 34.77
C GLY A 77 18.42 -18.35 34.28
N GLN A 78 18.66 -17.22 34.94
CA GLN A 78 18.15 -15.91 34.56
C GLN A 78 19.29 -14.97 34.14
N ARG A 79 18.97 -13.96 33.33
CA ARG A 79 19.92 -12.93 32.89
C ARG A 79 20.15 -11.82 33.94
N TYR A 80 19.23 -11.68 34.89
CA TYR A 80 19.18 -10.58 35.85
C TYR A 80 19.16 -11.07 37.31
N CYS A 81 19.51 -10.19 38.24
CA CYS A 81 19.39 -10.43 39.68
C CYS A 81 17.94 -10.28 40.17
N GLN A 82 17.66 -10.73 41.39
CA GLN A 82 16.32 -10.72 41.97
C GLN A 82 15.67 -9.33 41.99
N SER A 83 16.45 -8.25 42.19
CA SER A 83 15.92 -6.88 42.18
C SER A 83 15.52 -6.42 40.78
N HIS A 84 16.36 -6.69 39.78
CA HIS A 84 16.10 -6.32 38.39
C HIS A 84 15.08 -7.22 37.68
N LEU A 85 14.76 -8.39 38.26
CA LEU A 85 13.64 -9.24 37.83
C LEU A 85 12.29 -8.78 38.40
N LYS A 86 12.21 -7.77 39.28
CA LYS A 86 10.92 -7.30 39.80
C LYS A 86 10.14 -6.50 38.75
N CYS A 87 8.82 -6.64 38.75
CA CYS A 87 7.95 -5.76 37.98
C CYS A 87 8.20 -4.29 38.38
N GLY A 88 8.31 -3.41 37.38
CA GLY A 88 8.47 -1.96 37.61
C GLY A 88 7.26 -1.26 38.23
N GLN A 89 6.15 -1.95 38.44
CA GLN A 89 4.99 -1.43 39.17
C GLN A 89 5.32 -1.37 40.67
N PRO A 90 5.24 -0.20 41.33
CA PRO A 90 5.43 -0.11 42.77
C PRO A 90 4.51 -1.06 43.54
N GLY A 91 5.08 -1.87 44.42
CA GLY A 91 4.34 -2.84 45.25
C GLY A 91 3.96 -4.14 44.56
N CYS A 92 4.30 -4.35 43.28
CA CYS A 92 4.05 -5.62 42.61
C CYS A 92 5.09 -6.67 43.02
N ALA A 93 4.62 -7.84 43.49
CA ALA A 93 5.48 -8.97 43.88
C ALA A 93 5.88 -9.86 42.68
N GLU A 94 5.20 -9.71 41.53
CA GLU A 94 5.43 -10.52 40.35
C GLU A 94 6.78 -10.21 39.70
N LEU A 95 7.36 -11.26 39.11
CA LEU A 95 8.57 -11.13 38.32
C LEU A 95 8.23 -10.61 36.91
N GLY A 96 9.09 -9.73 36.43
CA GLY A 96 9.13 -9.27 35.07
C GLY A 96 10.08 -10.10 34.22
N GLU A 97 9.74 -10.29 32.94
CA GLU A 97 10.60 -10.92 31.94
C GLU A 97 11.33 -9.86 31.12
N PHE A 98 12.62 -10.03 30.85
CA PHE A 98 13.34 -9.01 30.11
C PHE A 98 13.26 -9.25 28.59
N ALA A 99 12.82 -8.24 27.84
CA ALA A 99 12.56 -8.37 26.41
C ALA A 99 13.62 -7.74 25.48
N SER A 100 14.70 -7.13 26.00
CA SER A 100 15.65 -6.45 25.12
C SER A 100 16.70 -7.42 24.54
N GLU A 101 16.61 -7.59 23.22
CA GLU A 101 17.67 -8.16 22.37
C GLU A 101 18.87 -7.21 22.23
N ARG A 102 18.70 -5.91 22.55
CA ARG A 102 19.65 -4.84 22.23
C ARG A 102 20.45 -4.31 23.43
N GLY A 103 20.53 -5.07 24.52
CA GLY A 103 21.39 -4.74 25.67
C GLY A 103 20.97 -3.54 26.54
N GLU A 104 20.03 -2.70 26.09
CA GLU A 104 19.49 -1.61 26.91
C GLU A 104 18.57 -2.16 28.01
N TYR A 105 18.87 -1.82 29.26
CA TYR A 105 17.99 -2.10 30.39
C TYR A 105 16.75 -1.20 30.33
N VAL A 106 15.62 -1.78 29.97
CA VAL A 106 14.31 -1.14 30.07
C VAL A 106 13.55 -1.84 31.20
N GLN A 107 13.09 -1.06 32.18
CA GLN A 107 12.30 -1.60 33.29
C GLN A 107 11.07 -2.32 32.74
N TRP A 108 10.92 -3.60 33.08
CA TRP A 108 9.84 -4.43 32.57
C TRP A 108 8.65 -4.49 33.52
N PHE A 109 7.47 -4.72 32.96
CA PHE A 109 6.22 -4.88 33.69
C PHE A 109 5.68 -6.31 33.49
N CYS A 110 5.21 -6.97 34.54
CA CYS A 110 4.63 -8.32 34.43
C CYS A 110 3.39 -8.33 33.51
N ALA A 111 2.87 -9.51 33.16
CA ALA A 111 1.71 -9.64 32.26
C ALA A 111 0.50 -8.79 32.67
N ALA A 112 0.28 -8.58 33.98
CA ALA A 112 -0.79 -7.74 34.50
C ALA A 112 -0.57 -6.22 34.35
N HIS A 113 0.69 -5.79 34.25
CA HIS A 113 1.09 -4.38 34.26
C HIS A 113 1.75 -3.93 32.96
N ARG A 114 1.96 -4.82 31.98
CA ARG A 114 2.49 -4.46 30.66
C ARG A 114 1.38 -4.05 29.70
N CYS A 115 1.72 -3.19 28.75
CA CYS A 115 0.84 -2.92 27.64
C CYS A 115 0.63 -4.19 26.77
N THR A 116 -0.62 -4.51 26.43
CA THR A 116 -0.99 -5.66 25.58
C THR A 116 -0.74 -5.43 24.10
N VAL A 117 -0.48 -4.19 23.67
CA VAL A 117 -0.12 -3.90 22.28
C VAL A 117 1.18 -4.60 21.93
N ALA A 118 1.19 -5.32 20.82
CA ALA A 118 2.34 -6.08 20.37
C ALA A 118 3.61 -5.21 20.37
N ARG A 119 4.66 -5.72 21.01
CA ARG A 119 5.98 -5.07 21.16
C ARG A 119 6.00 -3.78 22.00
N CYS A 120 4.89 -3.36 22.60
CA CYS A 120 4.90 -2.26 23.56
C CYS A 120 5.43 -2.75 24.91
N ARG A 121 6.43 -2.07 25.46
CA ARG A 121 7.05 -2.40 26.75
C ARG A 121 6.67 -1.44 27.87
N ALA A 122 5.84 -0.45 27.57
CA ALA A 122 5.46 0.56 28.53
C ALA A 122 4.49 -0.01 29.59
N ARG A 123 4.49 0.63 30.76
CA ARG A 123 3.55 0.38 31.85
C ARG A 123 2.11 0.60 31.39
N ALA A 124 1.25 -0.38 31.64
CA ALA A 124 -0.18 -0.19 31.55
C ALA A 124 -0.65 0.76 32.66
N ARG A 125 -1.44 1.79 32.32
CA ARG A 125 -2.06 2.68 33.32
C ARG A 125 -3.32 2.09 33.91
N ASP A 126 -4.07 1.38 33.09
CA ASP A 126 -5.34 0.76 33.46
C ASP A 126 -5.16 -0.76 33.49
N SER A 127 -5.40 -1.39 34.63
CA SER A 127 -5.35 -2.84 34.78
C SER A 127 -6.46 -3.56 34.01
N GLN A 128 -7.57 -2.87 33.72
CA GLN A 128 -8.68 -3.44 32.94
C GLN A 128 -8.34 -3.50 31.46
N GLN A 129 -7.76 -2.43 30.91
CA GLN A 129 -7.42 -2.38 29.49
C GLN A 129 -6.01 -2.87 29.17
N GLN A 130 -5.13 -2.89 30.17
CA GLN A 130 -3.71 -3.20 30.05
C GLN A 130 -3.04 -2.41 28.91
N ARG A 131 -3.25 -1.09 28.85
CA ARG A 131 -2.67 -0.21 27.83
C ARG A 131 -1.90 0.96 28.46
N CYS A 132 -0.82 1.36 27.80
CA CYS A 132 -0.02 2.52 28.19
C CYS A 132 -0.61 3.81 27.63
N ASN A 133 -0.14 4.98 28.09
CA ASN A 133 -0.64 6.29 27.64
C ASN A 133 -0.63 6.48 26.12
N THR A 134 0.40 6.00 25.44
CA THR A 134 0.52 6.10 23.98
C THR A 134 -0.50 5.23 23.24
N HIS A 135 -0.99 4.17 23.89
CA HIS A 135 -1.92 3.21 23.32
C HIS A 135 -3.33 3.29 23.91
N THR A 136 -3.56 4.20 24.86
CA THR A 136 -4.88 4.56 25.33
C THR A 136 -5.50 5.53 24.34
N ILE A 137 -6.36 5.03 23.46
CA ILE A 137 -7.14 5.85 22.54
C ILE A 137 -8.36 6.35 23.32
N THR A 138 -8.58 7.66 23.33
CA THR A 138 -9.75 8.29 23.94
C THR A 138 -10.96 8.23 23.04
N CYS A 139 -12.14 8.28 23.64
CA CYS A 139 -13.41 8.27 22.93
C CYS A 139 -13.50 9.42 21.92
N ASN A 140 -13.87 9.13 20.67
CA ASN A 140 -14.01 10.12 19.60
C ASN A 140 -15.28 11.01 19.72
N ILE A 141 -15.87 11.11 20.91
CA ILE A 141 -17.05 11.96 21.14
C ILE A 141 -16.56 13.23 21.82
N SER A 142 -16.90 14.38 21.22
CA SER A 142 -16.50 15.70 21.70
C SER A 142 -16.79 15.87 23.19
N GLY A 143 -15.76 16.19 23.97
CA GLY A 143 -15.85 16.34 25.43
C GLY A 143 -15.79 15.03 26.23
N CYS A 144 -15.44 13.90 25.63
CA CYS A 144 -15.31 12.62 26.32
C CYS A 144 -13.85 12.14 26.42
N ASP A 145 -13.27 12.25 27.61
CA ASP A 145 -11.90 11.78 27.88
C ASP A 145 -11.82 10.31 28.32
N ARG A 146 -12.95 9.58 28.27
CA ARG A 146 -12.97 8.17 28.63
C ARG A 146 -12.22 7.34 27.58
N PRO A 147 -11.48 6.31 27.98
CA PRO A 147 -10.81 5.43 27.03
C PRO A 147 -11.84 4.66 26.19
N CYS A 148 -11.46 4.40 24.94
CA CYS A 148 -12.19 3.58 23.99
C CYS A 148 -12.47 2.16 24.53
N HIS A 149 -13.61 1.59 24.15
CA HIS A 149 -13.97 0.22 24.53
C HIS A 149 -13.20 -0.79 23.67
N LEU A 150 -12.65 -1.83 24.30
CA LEU A 150 -12.06 -2.97 23.62
C LEU A 150 -13.08 -4.09 23.56
N ASP A 151 -13.46 -4.52 22.36
CA ASP A 151 -14.34 -5.67 22.19
C ASP A 151 -13.63 -6.98 22.55
N ARG A 152 -14.42 -8.04 22.76
CA ARG A 152 -13.92 -9.38 23.13
C ARG A 152 -12.98 -9.99 22.08
N ASP A 153 -13.05 -9.53 20.84
CA ASP A 153 -12.18 -9.93 19.73
C ASP A 153 -10.85 -9.16 19.70
N GLY A 154 -10.66 -8.19 20.62
CA GLY A 154 -9.49 -7.33 20.65
C GLY A 154 -9.60 -6.10 19.73
N SER A 155 -10.71 -5.93 19.02
CA SER A 155 -10.96 -4.73 18.22
C SER A 155 -11.23 -3.53 19.12
N LEU A 156 -10.56 -2.41 18.86
CA LEU A 156 -10.75 -1.20 19.63
C LEU A 156 -11.83 -0.33 18.98
N LEU A 157 -12.92 -0.10 19.68
CA LEU A 157 -14.01 0.77 19.24
C LEU A 157 -13.63 2.22 19.50
N LEU A 158 -13.86 3.11 18.53
CA LEU A 158 -13.58 4.55 18.66
C LEU A 158 -14.47 5.28 19.69
N THR A 159 -15.30 4.55 20.45
CA THR A 159 -16.21 5.08 21.46
C THR A 159 -16.05 4.34 22.78
N CYS A 160 -16.16 5.04 23.90
CA CYS A 160 -16.14 4.41 25.23
C CYS A 160 -17.41 3.57 25.47
N ALA A 161 -17.37 2.71 26.49
CA ALA A 161 -18.47 1.81 26.86
C ALA A 161 -19.82 2.54 27.06
N VAL A 162 -19.77 3.75 27.62
CA VAL A 162 -20.97 4.56 27.88
C VAL A 162 -21.62 5.03 26.58
N HIS A 163 -20.81 5.36 25.58
CA HIS A 163 -21.31 5.81 24.27
C HIS A 163 -21.62 4.67 23.31
N TYR A 164 -21.09 3.48 23.56
CA TYR A 164 -21.47 2.27 22.82
C TYR A 164 -22.94 1.89 23.07
N GLY A 165 -23.46 2.17 24.27
CA GLY A 165 -24.79 1.75 24.73
C GLY A 165 -25.96 2.70 24.43
N THR A 166 -25.74 3.91 23.94
CA THR A 166 -26.82 4.91 23.83
C THR A 166 -27.54 4.92 22.49
N PHE A 167 -26.95 4.32 21.45
CA PHE A 167 -27.42 4.57 20.10
C PHE A 167 -28.17 3.40 19.46
N LYS A 168 -29.50 3.54 19.37
CA LYS A 168 -30.40 2.59 18.70
C LYS A 168 -30.36 2.77 17.17
N CYS A 169 -30.57 1.69 16.42
CA CYS A 169 -30.75 1.74 14.97
C CYS A 169 -32.08 2.41 14.63
N GLU A 170 -32.09 3.34 13.66
CA GLU A 170 -33.32 4.00 13.18
C GLU A 170 -34.16 3.12 12.22
N TRP A 171 -33.77 1.86 12.00
CA TRP A 171 -34.49 0.97 11.10
C TRP A 171 -35.75 0.44 11.79
N PRO A 172 -36.95 0.52 11.16
CA PRO A 172 -38.19 0.09 11.78
C PRO A 172 -38.13 -1.34 12.34
N GLY A 173 -38.42 -1.51 13.63
CA GLY A 173 -38.39 -2.81 14.32
C GLY A 173 -37.00 -3.35 14.64
N CYS A 174 -35.91 -2.64 14.34
CA CYS A 174 -34.56 -3.12 14.63
C CYS A 174 -34.17 -2.84 16.09
N VAL A 175 -33.87 -3.92 16.84
CA VAL A 175 -33.36 -3.82 18.22
C VAL A 175 -31.83 -3.70 18.30
N ARG A 176 -31.12 -3.76 17.17
CA ARG A 176 -29.65 -3.67 17.13
C ARG A 176 -29.17 -2.23 17.34
N ARG A 177 -27.91 -2.10 17.76
CA ARG A 177 -27.25 -0.81 18.03
C ARG A 177 -26.47 -0.31 16.82
N ARG A 178 -26.28 1.01 16.69
CA ARG A 178 -25.45 1.60 15.62
C ARG A 178 -23.97 1.69 16.05
N PRO A 179 -23.00 1.53 15.13
CA PRO A 179 -21.57 1.45 15.46
C PRO A 179 -20.92 2.79 15.84
N GLY A 180 -21.68 3.88 15.97
CA GLY A 180 -21.18 5.19 16.34
C GLY A 180 -22.22 6.29 16.17
N TYR A 181 -21.91 7.51 16.63
CA TYR A 181 -22.81 8.65 16.58
C TYR A 181 -23.17 9.10 15.15
N HIS A 182 -22.23 8.99 14.21
CA HIS A 182 -22.39 9.47 12.83
C HIS A 182 -23.23 8.55 11.92
N PHE A 183 -23.57 7.35 12.38
CA PHE A 183 -24.38 6.42 11.60
C PHE A 183 -25.84 6.52 12.05
N ARG A 184 -26.82 6.29 11.17
CA ARG A 184 -28.24 6.17 11.57
C ARG A 184 -28.65 4.72 11.77
N TYR A 185 -27.92 3.80 11.16
CA TYR A 185 -28.27 2.38 11.06
C TYR A 185 -27.19 1.48 11.65
N CYS A 186 -27.59 0.30 12.13
CA CYS A 186 -26.67 -0.77 12.55
C CYS A 186 -25.93 -1.37 11.36
N LEU A 187 -24.85 -2.13 11.59
CA LEU A 187 -24.05 -2.71 10.51
C LEU A 187 -24.86 -3.59 9.52
N ALA A 188 -25.92 -4.24 10.00
CA ALA A 188 -26.80 -5.04 9.15
C ALA A 188 -27.71 -4.21 8.24
N HIS A 189 -28.06 -2.99 8.65
CA HIS A 189 -28.97 -2.09 7.93
C HIS A 189 -28.25 -0.91 7.28
N LYS A 190 -26.95 -0.73 7.55
CA LYS A 190 -26.11 0.28 6.91
C LYS A 190 -25.69 -0.19 5.52
N CYS A 191 -25.69 0.72 4.55
CA CYS A 191 -25.10 0.50 3.23
C CYS A 191 -23.65 -0.01 3.38
N SER A 192 -23.28 -1.04 2.62
CA SER A 192 -21.94 -1.64 2.66
C SER A 192 -20.82 -0.73 2.12
N LEU A 193 -21.15 0.34 1.39
CA LEU A 193 -20.14 1.29 0.92
C LEU A 193 -19.56 2.07 2.09
N ALA A 194 -18.23 2.13 2.11
CA ALA A 194 -17.48 2.93 3.07
C ALA A 194 -18.03 4.36 3.08
N GLN A 195 -18.13 4.96 4.27
CA GLN A 195 -18.59 6.33 4.49
C GLN A 195 -20.08 6.61 4.18
N CYS A 196 -20.84 5.66 3.61
CA CYS A 196 -22.27 5.86 3.43
C CYS A 196 -23.04 5.72 4.75
N GLY A 197 -23.72 6.80 5.17
CA GLY A 197 -24.59 6.80 6.36
C GLY A 197 -26.01 6.28 6.12
N ASN A 198 -26.36 5.95 4.87
CA ASN A 198 -27.74 5.58 4.48
C ASN A 198 -28.07 4.11 4.77
N ALA A 199 -29.38 3.85 4.85
CA ALA A 199 -29.95 2.52 5.05
C ALA A 199 -29.83 1.68 3.77
N ARG A 200 -29.66 0.36 3.90
CA ARG A 200 -29.80 -0.58 2.78
C ARG A 200 -31.19 -0.48 2.15
N ASP A 201 -31.31 -0.80 0.87
CA ASP A 201 -32.60 -0.85 0.19
C ASP A 201 -33.43 -2.04 0.74
N PRO A 202 -34.55 -1.81 1.44
CA PRO A 202 -35.37 -2.90 1.98
C PRO A 202 -36.01 -3.76 0.90
N ALA A 203 -36.26 -3.21 -0.30
CA ALA A 203 -36.89 -3.93 -1.40
C ALA A 203 -35.87 -4.65 -2.30
N GLY A 204 -34.61 -4.20 -2.29
CA GLY A 204 -33.58 -4.65 -3.22
C GLY A 204 -32.85 -5.92 -2.83
N GLY A 205 -32.97 -6.40 -1.58
CA GLY A 205 -32.26 -7.57 -1.06
C GLY A 205 -30.73 -7.45 -1.01
N GLY A 206 -30.15 -6.40 -1.61
CA GLY A 206 -28.73 -6.17 -1.72
C GLY A 206 -28.10 -5.42 -0.52
N PRO A 207 -26.77 -5.39 -0.44
CA PRO A 207 -26.05 -4.77 0.68
C PRO A 207 -25.93 -3.23 0.59
N ILE A 208 -26.42 -2.62 -0.49
CA ILE A 208 -26.29 -1.19 -0.78
C ILE A 208 -27.62 -0.42 -0.65
N CYS A 209 -27.55 0.90 -0.46
CA CYS A 209 -28.73 1.76 -0.39
C CYS A 209 -29.30 2.08 -1.78
N VAL A 210 -30.53 2.62 -1.82
CA VAL A 210 -31.21 3.02 -3.06
C VAL A 210 -30.43 4.04 -3.90
N LEU A 211 -29.62 4.89 -3.26
CA LEU A 211 -28.80 5.89 -3.95
C LEU A 211 -27.59 5.29 -4.66
N HIS A 212 -27.13 4.12 -4.20
CA HIS A 212 -25.99 3.42 -4.78
C HIS A 212 -26.38 2.30 -5.73
N ARG A 213 -27.69 2.06 -5.89
CA ARG A 213 -28.23 1.08 -6.82
C ARG A 213 -28.45 1.71 -8.19
N CYS A 214 -28.21 0.95 -9.25
CA CYS A 214 -28.54 1.38 -10.61
C CYS A 214 -30.04 1.70 -10.74
N LYS A 215 -30.36 2.86 -11.34
CA LYS A 215 -31.75 3.32 -11.55
C LYS A 215 -32.53 2.47 -12.57
N ILE A 216 -31.85 1.71 -13.42
CA ILE A 216 -32.49 0.89 -14.47
C ILE A 216 -33.06 -0.37 -13.85
N SER A 217 -34.39 -0.48 -13.75
CA SER A 217 -35.06 -1.69 -13.26
C SER A 217 -34.94 -2.83 -14.29
N PRO A 218 -34.68 -4.10 -13.89
CA PRO A 218 -34.53 -4.62 -12.52
C PRO A 218 -33.08 -4.70 -12.01
N CYS A 219 -32.15 -3.91 -12.55
CA CYS A 219 -30.73 -4.00 -12.21
C CYS A 219 -30.46 -3.81 -10.70
N GLN A 220 -29.63 -4.71 -10.15
CA GLN A 220 -29.19 -4.67 -8.76
C GLN A 220 -27.72 -4.23 -8.62
N ASN A 221 -27.05 -3.92 -9.72
CA ASN A 221 -25.64 -3.54 -9.72
C ASN A 221 -25.43 -2.16 -9.08
N GLN A 222 -24.25 -1.98 -8.49
CA GLN A 222 -23.81 -0.73 -7.89
C GLN A 222 -23.50 0.33 -8.96
N VAL A 223 -23.82 1.59 -8.70
CA VAL A 223 -23.43 2.74 -9.53
C VAL A 223 -21.91 2.93 -9.60
N SER A 224 -21.40 3.46 -10.71
CA SER A 224 -19.96 3.62 -10.94
C SER A 224 -19.30 4.66 -10.04
N ASP A 225 -19.97 5.80 -9.82
CA ASP A 225 -19.47 6.89 -8.97
C ASP A 225 -20.54 7.31 -7.94
N PRO A 226 -20.50 6.74 -6.72
CA PRO A 226 -21.41 7.08 -5.63
C PRO A 226 -21.37 8.56 -5.23
N SER A 227 -20.25 9.25 -5.48
CA SER A 227 -20.08 10.66 -5.10
C SER A 227 -20.84 11.61 -6.02
N GLN A 228 -21.15 11.16 -7.24
CA GLN A 228 -21.89 11.94 -8.22
C GLN A 228 -23.34 11.48 -8.34
N PRO A 229 -24.31 12.21 -7.75
CA PRO A 229 -25.73 11.85 -7.78
C PRO A 229 -26.35 11.83 -9.19
N SER A 230 -25.64 12.38 -10.19
CA SER A 230 -25.97 12.35 -11.62
C SER A 230 -25.65 10.99 -12.28
N SER A 231 -24.68 10.22 -11.77
CA SER A 231 -24.26 8.94 -12.33
C SER A 231 -25.08 7.76 -11.79
N ARG A 232 -26.41 7.80 -11.95
CA ARG A 232 -27.32 6.76 -11.40
C ARG A 232 -27.30 5.43 -12.16
N THR A 233 -26.24 5.13 -12.91
CA THR A 233 -26.08 3.90 -13.70
C THR A 233 -24.84 3.13 -13.28
N CYS A 234 -24.93 1.80 -13.28
CA CYS A 234 -23.80 0.92 -13.04
C CYS A 234 -22.88 0.85 -14.28
N PRO A 235 -21.66 0.31 -14.18
CA PRO A 235 -20.74 0.21 -15.33
C PRO A 235 -21.32 -0.49 -16.57
N SER A 236 -22.23 -1.46 -16.37
CA SER A 236 -22.95 -2.13 -17.47
C SER A 236 -24.02 -1.27 -18.13
N HIS A 237 -24.44 -0.18 -17.49
CA HIS A 237 -25.44 0.77 -17.97
C HIS A 237 -24.87 2.16 -18.27
N THR A 238 -23.61 2.43 -17.92
CA THR A 238 -22.90 3.68 -18.22
C THR A 238 -22.21 3.58 -19.59
N CYS A 239 -22.23 4.66 -20.35
CA CYS A 239 -21.55 4.76 -21.65
C CYS A 239 -20.06 4.41 -21.53
N LYS A 240 -19.51 3.63 -22.47
CA LYS A 240 -18.06 3.33 -22.54
C LYS A 240 -17.20 4.51 -23.00
N SER A 241 -17.80 5.60 -23.49
CA SER A 241 -17.06 6.80 -23.90
C SER A 241 -16.35 7.43 -22.68
N PRO A 242 -15.06 7.75 -22.77
CA PRO A 242 -14.32 8.37 -21.66
C PRO A 242 -15.05 9.61 -21.13
N ARG A 243 -15.20 9.69 -19.79
CA ARG A 243 -15.86 10.80 -19.07
C ARG A 243 -17.36 10.97 -19.34
N CYS A 244 -18.01 10.07 -20.08
CA CYS A 244 -19.45 10.12 -20.27
C CYS A 244 -20.19 9.33 -19.19
N LEU A 245 -20.90 10.03 -18.31
CA LEU A 245 -21.71 9.42 -17.25
C LEU A 245 -23.16 9.14 -17.67
N SER A 246 -23.49 9.30 -18.96
CA SER A 246 -24.84 9.07 -19.48
C SER A 246 -25.14 7.57 -19.59
N ALA A 247 -26.42 7.23 -19.43
CA ALA A 247 -26.91 5.87 -19.62
C ALA A 247 -26.72 5.41 -21.08
N ARG A 248 -26.36 4.13 -21.28
CA ARG A 248 -26.41 3.46 -22.58
C ARG A 248 -27.82 3.54 -23.17
N ARG A 249 -27.91 3.52 -24.50
CA ARG A 249 -29.18 3.64 -25.22
C ARG A 249 -30.14 2.49 -24.87
N SER A 250 -29.63 1.26 -24.85
CA SER A 250 -30.39 0.05 -24.54
C SER A 250 -29.51 -0.95 -23.78
N PRO A 251 -30.08 -1.94 -23.06
CA PRO A 251 -29.33 -3.07 -22.52
C PRO A 251 -28.59 -3.79 -23.66
N GLY A 252 -27.26 -3.91 -23.55
CA GLY A 252 -26.39 -4.51 -24.58
C GLY A 252 -25.66 -3.50 -25.48
N ASP A 253 -26.09 -2.25 -25.54
CA ASP A 253 -25.35 -1.20 -26.25
C ASP A 253 -24.13 -0.76 -25.45
N ASP A 254 -23.07 -0.32 -26.12
CA ASP A 254 -21.85 0.18 -25.46
C ASP A 254 -21.84 1.70 -25.24
N PHE A 255 -22.68 2.43 -25.98
CA PHE A 255 -22.67 3.89 -26.01
C PHE A 255 -24.04 4.50 -25.70
N CYS A 256 -24.06 5.69 -25.11
CA CYS A 256 -25.27 6.47 -24.91
C CYS A 256 -25.78 7.06 -26.24
N PRO A 257 -27.01 7.60 -26.33
CA PRO A 257 -27.54 8.14 -27.59
C PRO A 257 -26.68 9.22 -28.28
N SER A 258 -25.90 10.00 -27.52
CA SER A 258 -25.00 11.03 -28.06
C SER A 258 -23.70 10.47 -28.62
N HIS A 259 -23.23 9.33 -28.09
CA HIS A 259 -21.99 8.67 -28.51
C HIS A 259 -22.23 7.45 -29.40
N ALA A 260 -23.45 6.94 -29.50
CA ALA A 260 -23.80 5.85 -30.38
C ALA A 260 -23.94 6.33 -31.83
N CYS A 261 -23.57 5.46 -32.77
CA CYS A 261 -23.87 5.66 -34.19
C CYS A 261 -25.38 5.77 -34.41
N VAL A 262 -25.81 6.69 -35.30
CA VAL A 262 -27.22 6.85 -35.68
C VAL A 262 -27.73 5.71 -36.57
N VAL A 263 -26.83 4.94 -37.18
CA VAL A 263 -27.20 3.81 -38.04
C VAL A 263 -27.69 2.65 -37.16
N ALA A 264 -28.92 2.19 -37.42
CA ALA A 264 -29.55 1.10 -36.66
C ALA A 264 -28.68 -0.17 -36.66
N GLY A 265 -28.49 -0.77 -35.48
CA GLY A 265 -27.67 -1.97 -35.29
C GLY A 265 -26.15 -1.76 -35.27
N CYS A 266 -25.66 -0.53 -35.46
CA CYS A 266 -24.23 -0.24 -35.39
C CYS A 266 -23.79 -0.02 -33.94
N LEU A 267 -22.90 -0.89 -33.44
CA LEU A 267 -22.37 -0.85 -32.07
C LEU A 267 -21.15 0.08 -31.93
N GLU A 268 -20.65 0.64 -33.04
CA GLU A 268 -19.46 1.50 -33.05
C GLU A 268 -19.76 2.91 -32.50
N PRO A 269 -18.78 3.56 -31.86
CA PRO A 269 -18.93 4.93 -31.39
C PRO A 269 -19.07 5.90 -32.57
N ARG A 270 -19.85 6.95 -32.34
CA ARG A 270 -19.91 8.13 -33.19
C ARG A 270 -18.51 8.74 -33.32
N SER A 271 -18.14 9.13 -34.54
CA SER A 271 -16.89 9.83 -34.78
C SER A 271 -16.87 11.16 -34.01
N SER A 272 -15.74 11.51 -33.42
CA SER A 272 -15.52 12.81 -32.78
C SER A 272 -15.32 13.93 -33.81
N SER A 273 -15.26 13.62 -35.11
CA SER A 273 -15.22 14.61 -36.18
C SER A 273 -16.43 15.54 -36.07
N SER A 274 -16.16 16.84 -36.05
CA SER A 274 -17.12 17.93 -35.80
C SER A 274 -18.25 18.04 -36.84
N THR A 275 -18.30 17.16 -37.83
CA THR A 275 -19.23 17.23 -38.96
C THR A 275 -20.69 16.92 -38.59
N GLY A 276 -21.01 16.71 -37.31
CA GLY A 276 -22.39 16.55 -36.82
C GLY A 276 -23.16 15.36 -37.43
N SER A 277 -22.48 14.47 -38.16
CA SER A 277 -23.11 13.44 -38.99
C SER A 277 -23.87 12.38 -38.18
N GLY A 278 -23.54 12.27 -36.89
CA GLY A 278 -24.08 11.26 -36.00
C GLY A 278 -23.58 9.84 -36.31
N ARG A 279 -22.62 9.66 -37.23
CA ARG A 279 -22.17 8.35 -37.74
C ARG A 279 -20.80 7.97 -37.15
N CYS A 280 -20.48 6.68 -37.17
CA CYS A 280 -19.15 6.19 -36.82
C CYS A 280 -18.19 6.42 -38.00
N VAL A 281 -16.88 6.33 -37.76
CA VAL A 281 -15.83 6.54 -38.78
C VAL A 281 -16.07 5.67 -40.01
N GLU A 282 -16.45 4.41 -39.83
CA GLU A 282 -16.71 3.51 -40.96
C GLU A 282 -17.92 3.95 -41.78
N HIS A 283 -19.02 4.34 -41.13
CA HIS A 283 -20.20 4.85 -41.84
C HIS A 283 -19.97 6.21 -42.50
N GLU A 284 -19.09 7.06 -41.94
CA GLU A 284 -18.62 8.26 -42.62
C GLU A 284 -17.79 7.92 -43.87
N LEU A 285 -16.85 6.98 -43.77
CA LEU A 285 -16.06 6.53 -44.91
C LEU A 285 -16.91 5.89 -46.00
N ARG A 286 -17.88 5.02 -45.64
CA ARG A 286 -18.83 4.43 -46.59
C ARG A 286 -19.67 5.49 -47.28
N ARG A 287 -20.12 6.53 -46.56
CA ARG A 287 -20.81 7.68 -47.14
C ARG A 287 -19.91 8.45 -48.10
N ALA A 288 -18.70 8.82 -47.66
CA ALA A 288 -17.76 9.56 -48.47
C ALA A 288 -17.37 8.81 -49.76
N ARG A 289 -17.25 7.47 -49.71
CA ARG A 289 -17.02 6.63 -50.91
C ARG A 289 -18.21 6.69 -51.87
N ARG A 290 -19.45 6.64 -51.36
CA ARG A 290 -20.66 6.79 -52.19
C ARG A 290 -20.74 8.19 -52.81
N ASP A 291 -20.44 9.23 -52.03
CA ASP A 291 -20.47 10.63 -52.50
C ASP A 291 -19.39 10.88 -53.56
N ARG A 292 -18.17 10.34 -53.37
CA ARG A 292 -17.10 10.38 -54.38
C ARG A 292 -17.47 9.59 -55.64
N ALA A 293 -18.05 8.40 -55.49
CA ALA A 293 -18.50 7.60 -56.63
C ALA A 293 -19.59 8.34 -57.43
N ALA A 294 -20.54 8.99 -56.74
CA ALA A 294 -21.59 9.80 -57.36
C ALA A 294 -21.00 11.05 -58.05
N SER A 295 -20.03 11.72 -57.42
CA SER A 295 -19.33 12.86 -58.02
C SER A 295 -18.52 12.44 -59.25
N TRP A 296 -17.82 11.31 -59.20
CA TRP A 296 -17.04 10.80 -60.32
C TRP A 296 -17.94 10.37 -61.48
N ALA A 297 -19.06 9.68 -61.21
CA ALA A 297 -20.06 9.36 -62.21
C ALA A 297 -20.64 10.62 -62.87
N SER A 298 -20.88 11.67 -62.08
CA SER A 298 -21.35 12.97 -62.59
C SER A 298 -20.31 13.67 -63.47
N SER A 299 -19.02 13.59 -63.12
CA SER A 299 -17.93 14.16 -63.92
C SER A 299 -17.69 13.36 -65.21
N ALA A 300 -17.71 12.02 -65.16
CA ALA A 300 -17.55 11.17 -66.33
C ALA A 300 -18.67 11.41 -67.36
N ALA A 301 -19.91 11.61 -66.91
CA ALA A 301 -21.02 11.99 -67.78
C ALA A 301 -20.82 13.36 -68.47
N ARG A 302 -20.11 14.30 -67.82
CA ARG A 302 -19.82 15.64 -68.39
C ARG A 302 -18.60 15.64 -69.33
N SER A 303 -17.67 14.72 -69.14
CA SER A 303 -16.45 14.62 -69.96
C SER A 303 -16.60 13.73 -71.19
N GLY A 304 -17.83 13.43 -71.63
CA GLY A 304 -18.14 12.71 -72.88
C GLY A 304 -17.74 13.45 -74.18
N GLY A 305 -16.73 14.33 -74.13
CA GLY A 305 -16.14 14.97 -75.30
C GLY A 305 -14.89 14.23 -75.77
N GLY A 306 -15.07 13.21 -76.62
CA GLY A 306 -14.26 12.87 -77.80
C GLY A 306 -12.71 12.90 -77.77
N GLY A 307 -12.04 12.91 -76.62
CA GLY A 307 -10.58 12.83 -76.55
C GLY A 307 -10.11 11.38 -76.59
N SER A 308 -9.63 10.92 -77.75
CA SER A 308 -8.93 9.64 -77.91
C SER A 308 -7.66 9.61 -77.06
N PHE A 309 -7.80 9.28 -75.77
CA PHE A 309 -6.68 9.06 -74.86
C PHE A 309 -6.04 7.72 -75.20
N ASP A 310 -4.78 7.75 -75.65
CA ASP A 310 -4.00 6.58 -76.03
C ASP A 310 -3.63 5.77 -74.77
N PHE A 311 -4.55 4.88 -74.39
CA PHE A 311 -4.44 4.02 -73.21
C PHE A 311 -3.26 3.04 -73.32
N GLU A 312 -2.82 2.73 -74.54
CA GLU A 312 -1.69 1.86 -74.85
C GLU A 312 -0.38 2.50 -74.37
N ALA A 313 -0.18 3.79 -74.66
CA ALA A 313 1.02 4.53 -74.26
C ALA A 313 1.18 4.63 -72.72
N LEU A 314 0.07 4.75 -71.99
CA LEU A 314 0.06 4.80 -70.53
C LEU A 314 0.39 3.44 -69.90
N ARG A 315 -0.13 2.37 -70.48
CA ARG A 315 0.17 0.99 -70.06
C ARG A 315 1.65 0.66 -70.25
N GLU A 316 2.19 1.02 -71.40
CA GLU A 316 3.59 0.76 -71.75
C GLU A 316 4.59 1.54 -70.87
N ARG A 317 4.18 2.73 -70.39
CA ARG A 317 4.96 3.50 -69.40
C ARG A 317 4.98 2.80 -68.03
N PHE A 318 3.84 2.28 -67.59
CA PHE A 318 3.74 1.56 -66.31
C PHE A 318 4.54 0.26 -66.31
N ASP A 319 4.52 -0.50 -67.40
CA ASP A 319 5.28 -1.74 -67.52
C ASP A 319 6.79 -1.49 -67.57
N ARG A 320 7.23 -0.40 -68.23
CA ARG A 320 8.64 0.03 -68.20
C ARG A 320 9.10 0.43 -66.79
N GLU A 321 8.27 1.14 -66.04
CA GLU A 321 8.59 1.58 -64.67
C GLU A 321 8.66 0.39 -63.70
N ARG A 322 7.72 -0.56 -63.83
CA ARG A 322 7.68 -1.78 -63.02
C ARG A 322 8.89 -2.67 -63.29
N LYS A 323 9.30 -2.80 -64.56
CA LYS A 323 10.48 -3.57 -64.96
C LYS A 323 11.77 -2.97 -64.39
N ARG A 324 11.94 -1.64 -64.46
CA ARG A 324 13.09 -0.95 -63.83
C ARG A 324 13.20 -1.21 -62.33
N ARG A 325 12.08 -1.28 -61.61
CA ARG A 325 12.08 -1.58 -60.17
C ARG A 325 12.30 -3.06 -59.84
N SER A 326 12.00 -3.96 -60.77
CA SER A 326 12.19 -5.40 -60.61
C SER A 326 13.63 -5.85 -60.90
N ASP A 327 14.35 -5.11 -61.77
CA ASP A 327 15.67 -5.51 -62.28
C ASP A 327 16.86 -5.02 -61.42
N ASP A 328 16.63 -4.37 -60.28
CA ASP A 328 17.68 -4.02 -59.31
C ASP A 328 17.56 -4.83 -57.99
N PRO A 329 17.76 -6.17 -58.04
CA PRO A 329 17.78 -7.00 -56.84
C PRO A 329 18.93 -6.62 -55.89
N GLU A 330 19.97 -5.94 -56.39
CA GLU A 330 21.09 -5.46 -55.58
C GLU A 330 20.72 -4.20 -54.78
N GLY A 331 19.90 -3.31 -55.34
CA GLY A 331 19.27 -2.19 -54.63
C GLY A 331 18.35 -2.65 -53.49
N LEU A 332 17.55 -3.69 -53.71
CA LEU A 332 16.73 -4.28 -52.65
C LEU A 332 17.57 -4.90 -51.53
N ARG A 333 18.66 -5.60 -51.87
CA ARG A 333 19.61 -6.14 -50.87
C ARG A 333 20.31 -5.02 -50.09
N ARG A 334 20.64 -3.89 -50.73
CA ARG A 334 21.20 -2.70 -50.05
C ARG A 334 20.23 -2.10 -49.05
N LEU A 335 18.96 -1.90 -49.44
CA LEU A 335 17.89 -1.41 -48.55
C LEU A 335 17.64 -2.37 -47.38
N GLN A 336 17.63 -3.68 -47.64
CA GLN A 336 17.45 -4.68 -46.58
C GLN A 336 18.61 -4.65 -45.57
N LYS A 337 19.85 -4.56 -46.04
CA LYS A 337 21.04 -4.42 -45.20
C LYS A 337 21.06 -3.10 -44.41
N GLU A 338 20.55 -2.01 -44.99
CA GLU A 338 20.41 -0.73 -44.29
C GLU A 338 19.36 -0.81 -43.16
N ARG A 339 18.22 -1.45 -43.42
CA ARG A 339 17.17 -1.70 -42.43
C ARG A 339 17.66 -2.60 -41.29
N GLU A 340 18.48 -3.60 -41.58
CA GLU A 340 19.11 -4.46 -40.55
C GLU A 340 20.07 -3.65 -39.64
N ARG A 341 20.88 -2.75 -40.21
CA ARG A 341 21.75 -1.85 -39.45
C ARG A 341 20.96 -0.87 -38.58
N GLU A 342 19.80 -0.42 -39.05
CA GLU A 342 18.93 0.47 -38.28
C GLU A 342 18.30 -0.25 -37.08
N ILE A 343 17.84 -1.49 -37.28
CA ILE A 343 17.33 -2.34 -36.19
C ILE A 343 18.43 -2.58 -35.15
N GLU A 344 19.67 -2.91 -35.57
CA GLU A 344 20.80 -3.12 -34.65
C GLU A 344 21.14 -1.86 -33.82
N ARG A 345 20.99 -0.66 -34.40
CA ARG A 345 21.17 0.61 -33.66
C ARG A 345 20.11 0.80 -32.59
N ILE A 346 18.84 0.54 -32.92
CA ILE A 346 17.72 0.67 -31.98
C ILE A 346 17.84 -0.33 -30.83
N GLU A 347 18.24 -1.57 -31.12
CA GLU A 347 18.45 -2.59 -30.09
C GLU A 347 19.57 -2.22 -29.11
N LYS A 348 20.71 -1.69 -29.60
CA LYS A 348 21.79 -1.19 -28.74
C LYS A 348 21.38 -0.01 -27.88
N GLU A 349 20.55 0.89 -28.42
CA GLU A 349 20.02 2.04 -27.68
C GLU A 349 19.09 1.60 -26.54
N LEU A 350 18.21 0.62 -26.80
CA LEU A 350 17.34 0.03 -25.78
C LEU A 350 18.14 -0.70 -24.68
N GLU A 351 19.18 -1.46 -25.03
CA GLU A 351 20.05 -2.13 -24.05
C GLU A 351 20.77 -1.12 -23.14
N MET A 352 21.17 0.04 -23.69
CA MET A 352 21.78 1.12 -22.92
C MET A 352 20.78 1.71 -21.91
N LEU A 353 19.55 2.00 -22.34
CA LEU A 353 18.49 2.54 -21.48
C LEU A 353 18.08 1.58 -20.37
N GLU A 354 18.01 0.28 -20.64
CA GLU A 354 17.73 -0.73 -19.61
C GLU A 354 18.85 -0.81 -18.58
N ARG A 355 20.11 -0.74 -19.02
CA ARG A 355 21.28 -0.72 -18.13
C ARG A 355 21.31 0.54 -17.25
N GLU A 356 20.86 1.69 -17.76
CA GLU A 356 20.70 2.92 -16.96
C GLU A 356 19.56 2.81 -15.95
N ARG A 357 18.40 2.28 -16.36
CA ARG A 357 17.26 2.05 -15.46
C ARG A 357 17.62 1.12 -14.30
N GLY A 358 18.37 0.04 -14.57
CA GLY A 358 18.87 -0.87 -13.54
C GLY A 358 19.84 -0.23 -12.54
N ARG A 359 20.56 0.83 -12.94
CA ARG A 359 21.42 1.61 -12.00
C ARG A 359 20.61 2.60 -11.16
N GLY A 360 19.50 3.11 -11.68
CA GLY A 360 18.66 4.11 -11.00
C GLY A 360 17.82 3.55 -9.84
N GLU A 361 17.48 2.26 -9.86
CA GLU A 361 16.64 1.64 -8.80
C GLU A 361 17.38 1.46 -7.46
N GLY A 362 18.69 1.69 -7.40
CA GLY A 362 19.49 1.63 -6.16
C GLY A 362 19.51 2.91 -5.30
N TYR A 363 19.02 4.05 -5.81
CA TYR A 363 19.11 5.34 -5.11
C TYR A 363 17.77 5.84 -4.53
N GLY A 364 16.66 5.12 -4.75
CA GLY A 364 15.31 5.52 -4.34
C GLY A 364 14.87 5.09 -2.93
N SER A 365 15.69 4.35 -2.19
CA SER A 365 15.36 3.88 -0.83
C SER A 365 16.34 4.46 0.21
N TYR A 366 16.46 5.78 0.25
CA TYR A 366 16.93 6.48 1.46
C TYR A 366 15.71 6.74 2.37
N PRO A 367 15.51 5.96 3.44
CA PRO A 367 14.44 6.20 4.39
C PRO A 367 14.85 7.40 5.27
N GLY A 368 14.56 8.62 4.82
CA GLY A 368 14.92 9.80 5.61
C GLY A 368 14.61 11.18 5.05
N TRP A 369 14.18 11.32 3.79
CA TRP A 369 13.99 12.65 3.19
C TRP A 369 12.62 13.30 3.44
N GLU A 370 11.62 12.57 3.93
CA GLU A 370 10.30 13.14 4.27
C GLU A 370 10.30 14.02 5.54
N ARG A 371 11.42 14.18 6.26
CA ARG A 371 11.44 14.89 7.55
C ARG A 371 11.78 16.38 7.53
N TRP A 372 11.89 17.00 6.36
CA TRP A 372 12.36 18.40 6.25
C TRP A 372 11.32 19.45 5.81
N TYR A 373 10.06 19.07 5.54
CA TYR A 373 9.04 20.03 5.07
C TYR A 373 7.94 20.42 6.07
N GLU A 374 8.08 20.11 7.36
CA GLU A 374 7.15 20.58 8.40
C GLU A 374 7.85 21.44 9.46
N ARG A 375 8.31 22.63 9.06
CA ARG A 375 8.63 23.68 10.01
C ARG A 375 8.17 25.05 9.54
#